data_AF-A0A3B8ZAA5-F1
#
_entry.id   AF-A0A3B8ZAA5-F1
#
_cell.length_a   1.000
_cell.length_b   1.000
_cell.length_c   1.000
_cell.angle_alpha   90.00
_cell.angle_beta   90.00
_cell.angle_gamma   90.00
#
_symmetry.space_group_name_H-M   'P 1'
#
loop_
_entity.id
_entity.type
_entity.pdbx_description
1 polymer ?
#
loop_
_entity_poly.entity_id
_entity_poly.type
_entity_poly.pdbx_seq_one_letter_code
_entity_poly.pdbx_strand_id
1 'polypeptide(L)'
;MSFLRLIVPVISSCILVVSVSHAQEADVGEAIAEAAPTTASRPAPDAATAAARPITVAVSLVDETVGITGTLSDTNTLSIKTAFGSAELPLSEVAGIRFPRGDDTATTVVMLNGDSITGATDVKFINVETTWGSAKINGQNIAAMLFVPGLAWQSQDVLGSKRWILIESQRANATPPGVSGAVPGQPGTNPSNPQLSQPSSGQPRIINPPALQPAPGRVSN
;
A
#
# COMPACT_ATOMS: atom_id res chain seq x y z
N MET A 1 -11.31 -44.93 20.12
CA MET A 1 -10.56 -43.83 20.74
C MET A 1 -9.12 -43.93 20.24
N SER A 2 -8.78 -43.23 19.17
CA SER A 2 -7.44 -43.27 18.56
C SER A 2 -6.73 -41.94 18.79
N PHE A 3 -5.63 -41.99 19.56
CA PHE A 3 -4.69 -40.89 19.71
C PHE A 3 -3.67 -40.96 18.56
N LEU A 4 -3.72 -40.03 17.62
CA LEU A 4 -2.66 -39.83 16.63
C LEU A 4 -1.73 -38.72 17.13
N ARG A 5 -0.48 -39.09 17.43
CA ARG A 5 0.58 -38.19 17.91
C ARG A 5 1.08 -37.30 16.77
N LEU A 6 1.02 -35.98 16.97
CA LEU A 6 1.61 -34.97 16.10
C LEU A 6 3.12 -34.87 16.40
N ILE A 7 3.95 -35.16 15.41
CA ILE A 7 5.41 -34.97 15.45
C ILE A 7 5.70 -33.58 14.89
N VAL A 8 6.28 -32.69 15.70
CA VAL A 8 6.76 -31.36 15.29
C VAL A 8 8.26 -31.45 15.04
N PRO A 9 8.78 -31.21 13.82
CA PRO A 9 10.21 -31.05 13.60
C PRO A 9 10.66 -29.64 14.01
N VAL A 10 11.62 -29.58 14.93
CA VAL A 10 12.38 -28.39 15.29
C VAL A 10 13.40 -28.13 14.18
N ILE A 11 13.18 -27.11 13.34
CA ILE A 11 14.12 -26.68 12.32
C ILE A 11 15.08 -25.68 12.95
N SER A 12 16.29 -26.16 13.24
CA SER A 12 17.44 -25.37 13.69
C SER A 12 17.96 -24.52 12.53
N SER A 13 17.90 -23.20 12.65
CA SER A 13 18.37 -22.26 11.63
C SER A 13 19.75 -21.73 12.02
N CYS A 14 20.77 -22.10 11.24
CA CYS A 14 22.12 -21.57 11.37
C CYS A 14 22.17 -20.15 10.77
N ILE A 15 22.36 -19.14 11.62
CA ILE A 15 22.61 -17.75 11.20
C ILE A 15 24.06 -17.64 10.74
N LEU A 16 24.25 -17.33 9.46
CA LEU A 16 25.55 -17.05 8.86
C LEU A 16 25.77 -15.53 8.90
N VAL A 17 26.64 -15.07 9.81
CA VAL A 17 27.04 -13.67 9.94
C VAL A 17 28.16 -13.40 8.94
N VAL A 18 27.91 -12.55 7.94
CA VAL A 18 28.95 -12.02 7.05
C VAL A 18 29.37 -10.64 7.59
N SER A 19 30.55 -10.59 8.21
CA SER A 19 31.21 -9.35 8.58
C SER A 19 31.94 -8.77 7.37
N VAL A 20 31.57 -7.57 6.93
CA VAL A 20 32.35 -6.79 5.94
C VAL A 20 33.22 -5.80 6.71
N SER A 21 34.53 -6.03 6.72
CA SER A 21 35.53 -5.06 7.18
C SER A 21 35.87 -4.12 6.03
N HIS A 22 35.56 -2.83 6.16
CA HIS A 22 36.14 -1.79 5.32
C HIS A 22 37.54 -1.46 5.84
N ALA A 23 38.55 -1.77 5.04
CA ALA A 23 39.91 -1.26 5.21
C ALA A 23 39.96 0.20 4.71
N GLN A 24 40.36 1.11 5.57
CA GLN A 24 40.63 2.51 5.25
C GLN A 24 42.14 2.67 5.11
N GLU A 25 42.63 2.69 3.87
CA GLU A 25 44.00 3.09 3.55
C GLU A 25 44.14 4.59 3.77
N ALA A 26 45.11 4.94 4.62
CA ALA A 26 45.60 6.29 4.80
C ALA A 26 46.67 6.56 3.74
N ASP A 27 46.43 7.54 2.87
CA ASP A 27 47.46 8.14 2.02
C ASP A 27 47.76 9.55 2.53
N VAL A 28 49.05 9.79 2.80
CA VAL A 28 49.60 11.04 3.31
C VAL A 28 50.23 11.76 2.11
N GLY A 29 49.57 12.81 1.64
CA GLY A 29 50.05 13.69 0.58
C GLY A 29 50.21 15.12 1.08
N GLU A 30 51.46 15.58 1.08
CA GLU A 30 51.99 16.84 1.58
C GLU A 30 51.54 18.08 0.77
N ALA A 31 51.62 19.24 1.43
CA ALA A 31 51.05 20.53 1.07
C ALA A 31 51.71 21.25 -0.11
N ILE A 32 50.91 22.02 -0.85
CA ILE A 32 51.37 23.23 -1.56
C ILE A 32 50.29 24.30 -1.42
N ALA A 33 50.67 25.46 -0.88
CA ALA A 33 49.83 26.62 -0.67
C ALA A 33 49.65 27.43 -1.95
N GLU A 34 48.42 27.75 -2.36
CA GLU A 34 48.16 28.96 -3.16
C GLU A 34 46.67 29.38 -3.14
N ALA A 35 46.46 30.67 -2.85
CA ALA A 35 45.29 31.53 -3.11
C ALA A 35 43.90 31.08 -2.59
N ALA A 36 43.46 31.73 -1.52
CA ALA A 36 42.05 31.77 -1.10
C ALA A 36 41.21 32.66 -2.03
N PRO A 37 40.15 32.14 -2.68
CA PRO A 37 39.05 32.99 -3.12
C PRO A 37 38.08 33.18 -1.96
N THR A 38 37.94 34.43 -1.52
CA THR A 38 36.85 34.89 -0.65
C THR A 38 35.53 34.69 -1.37
N THR A 39 34.93 33.51 -1.23
CA THR A 39 33.55 33.27 -1.64
C THR A 39 32.65 33.84 -0.55
N ALA A 40 31.97 34.93 -0.89
CA ALA A 40 30.96 35.56 -0.07
C ALA A 40 29.96 34.51 0.47
N SER A 41 29.85 34.42 1.80
CA SER A 41 28.73 33.75 2.46
C SER A 41 27.44 34.43 2.05
N ARG A 42 26.80 33.90 1.01
CA ARG A 42 25.39 34.17 0.74
C ARG A 42 24.62 33.62 1.95
N PRO A 43 23.85 34.44 2.69
CA PRO A 43 22.98 33.90 3.72
C PRO A 43 22.07 32.86 3.05
N ALA A 44 22.11 31.64 3.58
CA ALA A 44 21.18 30.59 3.20
C ALA A 44 19.77 31.19 3.31
N PRO A 45 18.91 31.02 2.30
CA PRO A 45 17.52 31.40 2.45
C PRO A 45 16.99 30.61 3.65
N ASP A 46 16.46 31.35 4.62
CA ASP A 46 15.66 30.83 5.72
C ASP A 46 14.84 29.66 5.17
N ALA A 47 15.14 28.46 5.66
CA ALA A 47 14.31 27.30 5.43
C ALA A 47 13.01 27.60 6.16
N ALA A 48 12.13 28.34 5.48
CA ALA A 48 10.76 28.54 5.87
C ALA A 48 10.24 27.15 6.15
N THR A 49 10.11 26.83 7.43
CA THR A 49 9.52 25.61 7.93
C THR A 49 8.10 25.66 7.39
N ALA A 50 7.90 25.05 6.22
CA ALA A 50 6.60 24.90 5.62
C ALA A 50 5.80 24.17 6.68
N ALA A 51 4.86 24.88 7.30
CA ALA A 51 4.00 24.33 8.32
C ALA A 51 3.33 23.10 7.71
N ALA A 52 3.85 21.93 8.08
CA ALA A 52 3.41 20.65 7.55
C ALA A 52 1.94 20.54 7.94
N ARG A 53 1.07 20.56 6.93
CA ARG A 53 -0.36 20.39 7.17
C ARG A 53 -0.54 19.02 7.83
N PRO A 54 -1.31 18.92 8.93
CA PRO A 54 -1.57 17.63 9.55
C PRO A 54 -2.15 16.66 8.51
N ILE A 55 -1.50 15.51 8.34
CA ILE A 55 -1.92 14.48 7.40
C ILE A 55 -2.77 13.47 8.17
N THR A 56 -4.08 13.45 7.92
CA THR A 56 -4.98 12.45 8.49
C THR A 56 -4.73 11.10 7.84
N VAL A 57 -4.62 10.05 8.64
CA VAL A 57 -4.37 8.69 8.19
C VAL A 57 -5.31 7.72 8.91
N ALA A 58 -5.85 6.77 8.16
CA ALA A 58 -6.51 5.57 8.68
C ALA A 58 -5.58 4.38 8.48
N VAL A 59 -5.15 3.78 9.58
CA VAL A 59 -4.21 2.65 9.63
C VAL A 59 -5.02 1.37 9.89
N SER A 60 -4.91 0.41 8.99
CA SER A 60 -5.41 -0.94 9.16
C SER A 60 -4.29 -1.83 9.69
N LEU A 61 -4.54 -2.50 10.82
CA LEU A 61 -3.58 -3.45 11.38
C LEU A 61 -3.72 -4.83 10.73
N VAL A 62 -2.67 -5.65 10.82
CA VAL A 62 -2.62 -7.02 10.27
C VAL A 62 -3.73 -7.91 10.82
N ASP A 63 -4.20 -7.68 12.04
CA ASP A 63 -5.28 -8.46 12.66
C ASP A 63 -6.66 -8.08 12.13
N GLU A 64 -6.79 -6.99 11.35
CA GLU A 64 -8.03 -6.47 10.71
C GLU A 64 -9.21 -6.14 11.64
N THR A 65 -9.13 -6.50 12.93
CA THR A 65 -10.19 -6.25 13.93
C THR A 65 -10.22 -4.81 14.42
N VAL A 66 -9.10 -4.08 14.32
CA VAL A 66 -8.96 -2.71 14.86
C VAL A 66 -8.24 -1.83 13.84
N GLY A 67 -8.92 -0.75 13.42
CA GLY A 67 -8.33 0.34 12.65
C GLY A 67 -8.05 1.54 13.56
N ILE A 68 -6.93 2.21 13.34
CA ILE A 68 -6.55 3.43 14.07
C ILE A 68 -6.67 4.61 13.12
N THR A 69 -7.43 5.63 13.50
CA THR A 69 -7.53 6.88 12.73
C THR A 69 -6.94 8.01 13.54
N GLY A 70 -6.11 8.83 12.89
CA GLY A 70 -5.48 9.99 13.53
C GLY A 70 -4.63 10.80 12.56
N THR A 71 -3.76 11.65 13.09
CA THR A 71 -2.83 12.48 12.32
C THR A 71 -1.41 11.93 12.42
N LEU A 72 -0.76 11.75 11.27
CA LEU A 72 0.63 11.29 11.23
C LEU A 72 1.55 12.44 11.65
N SER A 73 2.45 12.18 12.61
CA SER A 73 3.31 13.23 13.20
C SER A 73 4.80 13.11 12.82
N ASP A 74 5.25 11.92 12.39
CA ASP A 74 6.69 11.63 12.28
C ASP A 74 7.32 12.00 10.94
N THR A 75 6.57 11.86 9.83
CA THR A 75 7.11 12.04 8.50
C THR A 75 6.06 12.54 7.51
N ASN A 76 6.52 13.34 6.55
CA ASN A 76 5.73 13.80 5.42
C ASN A 76 6.14 13.10 4.12
N THR A 77 7.19 12.28 4.15
CA THR A 77 7.73 11.55 3.00
C THR A 77 7.82 10.06 3.28
N LEU A 78 7.65 9.27 2.23
CA LEU A 78 7.80 7.81 2.23
C LEU A 78 8.95 7.43 1.30
N SER A 79 10.00 6.84 1.84
CA SER A 79 11.09 6.29 1.04
C SER A 79 10.74 4.86 0.58
N ILE A 80 10.64 4.67 -0.73
CA ILE A 80 10.37 3.36 -1.35
C ILE A 80 11.56 2.95 -2.23
N LYS A 81 12.00 1.70 -2.09
CA LYS A 81 13.02 1.08 -2.93
C LYS A 81 12.34 0.22 -3.99
N THR A 82 12.37 0.69 -5.22
CA THR A 82 11.85 -0.01 -6.40
C THR A 82 12.97 -0.72 -7.15
N ALA A 83 12.62 -1.52 -8.16
CA ALA A 83 13.61 -2.14 -9.05
C ALA A 83 14.46 -1.11 -9.83
N PHE A 84 13.96 0.12 -9.98
CA PHE A 84 14.62 1.20 -10.73
C PHE A 84 15.44 2.15 -9.85
N GLY A 85 15.42 1.94 -8.52
CA GLY A 85 16.10 2.79 -7.56
C GLY A 85 15.22 3.19 -6.37
N SER A 86 15.75 4.06 -5.53
CA SER A 86 15.02 4.63 -4.38
C SER A 86 14.28 5.89 -4.82
N ALA A 87 13.04 6.04 -4.36
CA ALA A 87 12.22 7.22 -4.56
C ALA A 87 11.69 7.72 -3.21
N GLU A 88 11.60 9.03 -3.05
CA GLU A 88 10.93 9.67 -1.91
C GLU A 88 9.61 10.24 -2.37
N LEU A 89 8.51 9.72 -1.81
CA LEU A 89 7.15 10.07 -2.18
C LEU A 89 6.55 10.98 -1.10
N PRO A 90 6.09 12.20 -1.43
CA PRO A 90 5.39 13.03 -0.46
C PRO A 90 4.04 12.40 -0.13
N LEU A 91 3.76 12.21 1.16
CA LEU A 91 2.51 11.58 1.63
C LEU A 91 1.27 12.40 1.27
N SER A 92 1.42 13.70 0.97
CA SER A 92 0.34 14.54 0.45
C SER A 92 -0.15 14.14 -0.94
N GLU A 93 0.65 13.37 -1.71
CA GLU A 93 0.27 12.88 -3.04
C GLU A 93 -0.14 11.39 -3.02
N VAL A 94 -0.04 10.74 -1.87
CA VAL A 94 -0.34 9.33 -1.70
C VAL A 94 -1.80 9.16 -1.26
N ALA A 95 -2.56 8.36 -1.99
CA ALA A 95 -3.93 8.00 -1.62
C ALA A 95 -3.95 6.89 -0.55
N GLY A 96 -3.07 5.91 -0.71
CA GLY A 96 -2.92 4.80 0.23
C GLY A 96 -1.64 4.00 0.03
N ILE A 97 -1.20 3.35 1.10
CA ILE A 97 -0.06 2.44 1.14
C ILE A 97 -0.57 1.08 1.63
N ARG A 98 -0.24 0.02 0.91
CA ARG A 98 -0.50 -1.36 1.32
C ARG A 98 0.83 -2.06 1.56
N PHE A 99 1.02 -2.57 2.77
CA PHE A 99 2.23 -3.29 3.13
C PHE A 99 2.12 -4.77 2.72
N PRO A 100 3.27 -5.43 2.49
CA PRO A 100 3.29 -6.86 2.16
C PRO A 100 2.68 -7.69 3.29
N ARG A 101 1.79 -8.62 2.94
CA ARG A 101 1.15 -9.56 3.87
C ARG A 101 0.97 -10.91 3.18
N GLY A 102 1.28 -12.00 3.90
CA GLY A 102 1.13 -13.36 3.39
C GLY A 102 2.01 -13.60 2.16
N ASP A 103 1.38 -13.87 1.01
CA ASP A 103 2.07 -14.15 -0.26
C ASP A 103 2.54 -12.88 -1.00
N ASP A 104 2.12 -11.69 -0.57
CA ASP A 104 2.56 -10.44 -1.17
C ASP A 104 3.99 -10.12 -0.74
N THR A 105 4.88 -9.90 -1.70
CA THR A 105 6.32 -9.67 -1.43
C THR A 105 6.70 -8.19 -1.39
N ALA A 106 5.82 -7.29 -1.80
CA ALA A 106 6.13 -5.88 -1.97
C ALA A 106 5.02 -4.95 -1.45
N THR A 107 5.44 -3.76 -1.01
CA THR A 107 4.57 -2.65 -0.67
C THR A 107 4.02 -2.03 -1.94
N THR A 108 2.72 -1.78 -1.99
CA THR A 108 2.08 -1.07 -3.09
C THR A 108 1.61 0.29 -2.60
N VAL A 109 2.03 1.35 -3.28
CA VAL A 109 1.63 2.72 -3.02
C VAL A 109 0.75 3.16 -4.17
N VAL A 110 -0.46 3.62 -3.87
CA VAL A 110 -1.37 4.22 -4.86
C VAL A 110 -1.39 5.71 -4.62
N MET A 111 -1.11 6.48 -5.67
CA MET A 111 -1.07 7.94 -5.66
C MET A 111 -2.46 8.51 -5.95
N LEU A 112 -2.67 9.79 -5.60
CA LEU A 112 -3.95 10.49 -5.82
C LEU A 112 -4.35 10.59 -7.30
N ASN A 113 -3.39 10.50 -8.22
CA ASN A 113 -3.64 10.48 -9.66
C ASN A 113 -4.08 9.09 -10.18
N GLY A 114 -4.11 8.07 -9.32
CA GLY A 114 -4.46 6.69 -9.68
C GLY A 114 -3.28 5.83 -10.13
N ASP A 115 -2.07 6.39 -10.24
CA ASP A 115 -0.87 5.61 -10.53
C ASP A 115 -0.46 4.78 -9.31
N SER A 116 0.18 3.65 -9.56
CA SER A 116 0.61 2.72 -8.52
C SER A 116 2.09 2.39 -8.66
N ILE A 117 2.83 2.46 -7.55
CA ILE A 117 4.24 2.11 -7.46
C ILE A 117 4.39 0.92 -6.50
N THR A 118 5.19 -0.06 -6.89
CA THR A 118 5.47 -1.25 -6.08
C THR A 118 6.95 -1.30 -5.71
N GLY A 119 7.25 -1.62 -4.46
CA GLY A 119 8.62 -1.69 -3.97
C GLY A 119 8.73 -2.13 -2.50
N ALA A 120 9.94 -2.10 -1.96
CA ALA A 120 10.20 -2.32 -0.55
C ALA A 120 10.23 -0.99 0.20
N THR A 121 9.64 -0.95 1.40
CA THR A 121 9.68 0.23 2.28
C THR A 121 10.31 -0.17 3.62
N ASP A 122 11.10 0.73 4.22
CA ASP A 122 11.68 0.51 5.56
C ASP A 122 10.93 1.36 6.60
N VAL A 123 9.65 1.03 6.82
CA VAL A 123 8.85 1.66 7.88
C VAL A 123 9.03 0.84 9.15
N LYS A 124 9.76 1.37 10.13
CA LYS A 124 9.96 0.71 11.43
C LYS A 124 8.83 1.01 12.41
N PHE A 125 8.48 2.28 12.52
CA PHE A 125 7.43 2.77 13.40
C PHE A 125 6.72 3.94 12.76
N ILE A 126 5.45 4.11 13.11
CA ILE A 126 4.69 5.35 12.86
C ILE A 126 4.09 5.83 14.17
N ASN A 127 4.11 7.14 14.40
CA ASN A 127 3.39 7.80 15.46
C ASN A 127 2.15 8.49 14.87
N VAL A 128 0.99 8.05 15.36
CA VAL A 128 -0.31 8.58 14.99
C VAL A 128 -0.90 9.27 16.21
N GLU A 129 -1.18 10.56 16.08
CA GLU A 129 -1.93 11.33 17.07
C GLU A 129 -3.42 11.05 16.90
N THR A 130 -4.05 10.48 17.93
CA THR A 130 -5.46 10.13 17.96
C THR A 130 -6.20 10.99 18.99
N THR A 131 -7.53 10.91 19.01
CA THR A 131 -8.35 11.65 19.98
C THR A 131 -8.14 11.23 21.43
N TRP A 132 -7.58 10.04 21.67
CA TRP A 132 -7.32 9.50 23.00
C TRP A 132 -5.83 9.55 23.38
N GLY A 133 -4.96 10.06 22.51
CA GLY A 133 -3.52 10.21 22.75
C GLY A 133 -2.66 9.83 21.55
N SER A 134 -1.34 9.74 21.76
CA SER A 134 -0.40 9.34 20.70
C SER A 134 -0.17 7.83 20.72
N ALA A 135 -0.25 7.21 19.54
CA ALA A 135 -0.06 5.78 19.34
C ALA A 135 1.19 5.52 18.50
N LYS A 136 2.14 4.76 19.04
CA LYS A 136 3.32 4.27 18.30
C LYS A 136 3.05 2.86 17.78
N ILE A 137 2.97 2.70 16.46
CA ILE A 137 2.61 1.45 15.80
C ILE A 137 3.86 0.88 15.11
N ASN A 138 4.12 -0.42 15.29
CA ASN A 138 5.20 -1.13 14.58
C ASN A 138 4.81 -1.30 13.11
N GLY A 139 5.70 -0.94 12.18
CA GLY A 139 5.47 -1.05 10.74
C GLY A 139 5.13 -2.46 10.27
N GLN A 140 5.65 -3.49 10.95
CA GLN A 140 5.34 -4.89 10.65
C GLN A 140 3.89 -5.30 10.98
N ASN A 141 3.22 -4.54 11.85
CA ASN A 141 1.83 -4.80 12.25
C ASN A 141 0.83 -3.99 11.43
N ILE A 142 1.29 -3.22 10.43
CA ILE A 142 0.45 -2.43 9.55
C ILE A 142 0.13 -3.25 8.31
N ALA A 143 -1.14 -3.45 8.02
CA ALA A 143 -1.59 -4.01 6.74
C ALA A 143 -1.70 -2.92 5.67
N ALA A 144 -2.27 -1.78 6.03
CA ALA A 144 -2.48 -0.67 5.12
C ALA A 144 -2.58 0.68 5.83
N MET A 145 -2.32 1.74 5.10
CA MET A 145 -2.58 3.14 5.47
C MET A 145 -3.37 3.80 4.35
N LEU A 146 -4.39 4.57 4.71
CA LEU A 146 -5.22 5.35 3.81
C LEU A 146 -5.18 6.80 4.23
N PHE A 147 -4.89 7.69 3.29
CA PHE A 147 -4.85 9.15 3.53
C PHE A 147 -6.11 9.83 3.03
N VAL A 148 -6.85 9.17 2.14
CA VAL A 148 -8.15 9.64 1.66
C VAL A 148 -9.25 8.83 2.36
N PRO A 149 -10.15 9.48 3.11
CA PRO A 149 -11.26 8.80 3.75
C PRO A 149 -12.24 8.27 2.70
N GLY A 150 -12.85 7.12 2.98
CA GLY A 150 -13.82 6.52 2.07
C GLY A 150 -13.22 5.59 1.02
N LEU A 151 -11.90 5.44 0.94
CA LEU A 151 -11.28 4.44 0.06
C LEU A 151 -11.16 3.07 0.75
N ALA A 152 -11.17 1.99 -0.04
CA ALA A 152 -10.81 0.65 0.39
C ALA A 152 -9.90 -0.03 -0.63
N TRP A 153 -9.05 -0.92 -0.12
CA TRP A 153 -8.23 -1.79 -0.94
C TRP A 153 -9.06 -2.90 -1.56
N GLN A 154 -8.95 -3.07 -2.87
CA GLN A 154 -9.49 -4.20 -3.61
C GLN A 154 -8.37 -4.90 -4.36
N SER A 155 -8.36 -6.23 -4.31
CA SER A 155 -7.52 -7.04 -5.17
C SER A 155 -8.25 -7.30 -6.49
N GLN A 156 -7.54 -7.11 -7.59
CA GLN A 156 -7.98 -7.47 -8.93
C GLN A 156 -7.02 -8.50 -9.49
N ASP A 157 -7.54 -9.63 -9.96
CA ASP A 157 -6.74 -10.61 -10.69
C ASP A 157 -6.54 -10.11 -12.12
N VAL A 158 -5.28 -9.88 -12.50
CA VAL A 158 -4.88 -9.43 -13.83
C VAL A 158 -3.79 -10.36 -14.33
N LEU A 159 -4.09 -11.13 -15.38
CA LEU A 159 -3.14 -12.03 -16.04
C LEU A 159 -2.47 -13.03 -15.06
N GLY A 160 -3.21 -13.50 -14.05
CA GLY A 160 -2.70 -14.45 -13.06
C GLY A 160 -1.83 -13.81 -11.97
N SER A 161 -1.81 -12.48 -11.88
CA SER A 161 -1.18 -11.72 -10.79
C SER A 161 -2.23 -10.89 -10.06
N LYS A 162 -2.09 -10.76 -8.74
CA LYS A 162 -2.94 -9.88 -7.94
C LYS A 162 -2.43 -8.44 -8.04
N ARG A 163 -3.27 -7.52 -8.51
CA ARG A 163 -3.05 -6.08 -8.45
C ARG A 163 -3.92 -5.47 -7.38
N TRP A 164 -3.34 -4.60 -6.55
CA TRP A 164 -4.09 -3.84 -5.54
C TRP A 164 -4.50 -2.50 -6.11
N ILE A 165 -5.78 -2.19 -6.00
CA ILE A 165 -6.36 -0.90 -6.39
C ILE A 165 -7.11 -0.30 -5.21
N LEU A 166 -7.28 1.01 -5.23
CA LEU A 166 -8.19 1.71 -4.31
C LEU A 166 -9.50 1.94 -5.03
N ILE A 167 -10.58 1.54 -4.38
CA ILE A 167 -11.94 1.84 -4.81
C ILE A 167 -12.61 2.72 -3.75
N GLU A 168 -13.57 3.53 -4.18
CA GLU A 168 -14.48 4.14 -3.21
C GLU A 168 -15.19 3.00 -2.48
N SER A 169 -14.97 2.93 -1.17
CA SER A 169 -15.88 2.24 -0.27
C SER A 169 -17.19 2.95 -0.42
N GLN A 170 -18.04 2.43 -1.30
CA GLN A 170 -19.45 2.72 -1.28
C GLN A 170 -19.87 2.39 0.14
N ARG A 171 -19.90 3.40 1.03
CA ARG A 171 -20.51 3.28 2.34
C ARG A 171 -21.79 2.57 2.02
N ALA A 172 -21.99 1.38 2.60
CA ALA A 172 -23.27 0.73 2.57
C ALA A 172 -24.27 1.86 2.77
N ASN A 173 -25.04 2.17 1.72
CA ASN A 173 -26.11 3.12 1.81
C ASN A 173 -26.97 2.48 2.88
N ALA A 174 -26.79 2.91 4.12
CA ALA A 174 -27.56 2.49 5.24
C ALA A 174 -28.93 3.01 4.91
N THR A 175 -29.71 2.19 4.21
CA THR A 175 -31.14 2.34 4.14
C THR A 175 -31.58 2.43 5.59
N PRO A 176 -32.09 3.59 6.05
CA PRO A 176 -32.53 3.70 7.43
C PRO A 176 -33.58 2.59 7.68
N PRO A 177 -33.45 1.80 8.76
CA PRO A 177 -34.45 0.80 9.08
C PRO A 177 -35.75 1.50 9.48
N GLY A 178 -36.77 1.37 8.62
CA GLY A 178 -38.16 1.52 9.01
C GLY A 178 -38.71 2.94 9.08
N VAL A 179 -39.42 3.34 8.03
CA VAL A 179 -40.79 3.83 8.20
C VAL A 179 -41.67 3.19 7.13
N SER A 180 -42.10 1.94 7.36
CA SER A 180 -43.30 1.39 6.70
C SER A 180 -44.51 2.09 7.29
N GLY A 181 -44.73 3.34 6.90
CA GLY A 181 -46.00 4.03 7.03
C GLY A 181 -46.78 3.80 5.75
N ALA A 182 -47.71 2.85 5.77
CA ALA A 182 -48.72 2.76 4.73
C ALA A 182 -49.54 4.05 4.73
N VAL A 183 -49.41 4.85 3.67
CA VAL A 183 -50.33 5.96 3.37
C VAL A 183 -51.31 5.46 2.31
N PRO A 184 -52.59 5.25 2.63
CA PRO A 184 -53.59 4.94 1.64
C PRO A 184 -53.99 6.21 0.88
N GLY A 185 -53.77 6.20 -0.43
CA GLY A 185 -54.49 7.06 -1.38
C GLY A 185 -53.73 8.26 -1.90
N GLN A 186 -53.05 8.09 -3.04
CA GLN A 186 -52.90 9.19 -3.99
C GLN A 186 -52.78 8.68 -5.44
N PRO A 187 -53.69 9.08 -6.35
CA PRO A 187 -53.62 8.74 -7.77
C PRO A 187 -52.84 9.77 -8.61
N GLY A 188 -52.00 9.29 -9.53
CA GLY A 188 -51.46 10.03 -10.69
C GLY A 188 -50.24 10.91 -10.35
N THR A 189 -49.24 11.09 -11.21
CA THR A 189 -49.04 10.79 -12.63
C THR A 189 -47.54 10.57 -12.89
N ASN A 190 -47.25 9.69 -13.83
CA ASN A 190 -45.94 9.25 -14.28
C ASN A 190 -45.35 10.26 -15.30
N PRO A 191 -44.17 10.86 -15.08
CA PRO A 191 -43.36 11.38 -16.16
C PRO A 191 -42.20 10.43 -16.48
N SER A 192 -42.31 9.83 -17.65
CA SER A 192 -41.29 9.07 -18.37
C SER A 192 -39.94 9.81 -18.36
N ASN A 193 -38.92 9.19 -17.78
CA ASN A 193 -37.53 9.66 -17.92
C ASN A 193 -36.88 8.94 -19.12
N PRO A 194 -36.31 9.67 -20.11
CA PRO A 194 -35.71 9.04 -21.28
C PRO A 194 -34.43 8.30 -20.91
N GLN A 195 -34.46 7.01 -21.25
CA GLN A 195 -33.38 6.03 -21.18
C GLN A 195 -32.18 6.50 -22.02
N LEU A 196 -31.13 7.02 -21.37
CA LEU A 196 -29.83 7.20 -22.02
C LEU A 196 -29.22 5.83 -22.28
N SER A 197 -29.04 5.52 -23.55
CA SER A 197 -28.39 4.31 -24.05
C SER A 197 -26.95 4.21 -23.56
N GLN A 198 -26.64 3.19 -22.76
CA GLN A 198 -25.27 2.76 -22.53
C GLN A 198 -24.71 2.11 -23.82
N PRO A 199 -23.53 2.51 -24.31
CA PRO A 199 -22.84 1.78 -25.34
C PRO A 199 -22.27 0.48 -24.75
N SER A 200 -22.68 -0.65 -25.35
CA SER A 200 -22.16 -1.99 -25.10
C SER A 200 -20.68 -2.04 -25.49
N SER A 201 -19.78 -1.98 -24.52
CA SER A 201 -18.36 -2.29 -24.71
C SER A 201 -18.20 -3.80 -24.85
N GLY A 202 -17.65 -4.22 -25.98
CA GLY A 202 -17.63 -5.59 -26.47
C GLY A 202 -17.03 -6.61 -25.49
N GLN A 203 -17.73 -7.74 -25.37
CA GLN A 203 -17.16 -8.96 -24.80
C GLN A 203 -15.99 -9.44 -25.67
N PRO A 204 -14.80 -9.67 -25.11
CA PRO A 204 -13.75 -10.42 -25.81
C PRO A 204 -14.23 -11.85 -26.03
N ARG A 205 -14.24 -12.30 -27.29
CA ARG A 205 -14.44 -13.70 -27.65
C ARG A 205 -13.32 -14.53 -27.02
N ILE A 206 -13.64 -15.34 -26.03
CA ILE A 206 -12.77 -16.43 -25.57
C ILE A 206 -12.69 -17.44 -26.71
N ILE A 207 -11.58 -17.43 -27.45
CA ILE A 207 -11.19 -18.51 -28.35
C ILE A 207 -10.70 -19.63 -27.44
N ASN A 208 -11.52 -20.65 -27.24
CA ASN A 208 -11.17 -21.85 -26.52
C ASN A 208 -10.08 -22.59 -27.32
N PRO A 209 -8.85 -22.76 -26.82
CA PRO A 209 -7.86 -23.55 -27.54
C PRO A 209 -8.26 -25.03 -27.55
N PRO A 210 -7.97 -25.76 -28.64
CA PRO A 210 -8.29 -27.18 -28.73
C PRO A 210 -7.54 -27.96 -27.64
N ALA A 211 -8.27 -28.84 -26.95
CA ALA A 211 -7.73 -29.72 -25.93
C ALA A 211 -6.65 -30.63 -26.55
N LEU A 212 -5.42 -30.53 -26.05
CA LEU A 212 -4.36 -31.48 -26.34
C LEU A 212 -4.73 -32.83 -25.70
N GLN A 213 -5.02 -33.81 -26.55
CA GLN A 213 -5.18 -35.20 -26.12
C GLN A 213 -3.86 -35.73 -25.53
N PRO A 214 -3.88 -36.40 -24.36
CA PRO A 214 -2.71 -37.07 -23.83
C PRO A 214 -2.33 -38.27 -24.72
N ALA A 215 -1.05 -38.34 -25.11
CA ALA A 215 -0.51 -39.46 -25.85
C ALA A 215 -0.53 -40.75 -25.01
N PRO A 216 -0.92 -41.90 -25.58
CA PRO A 216 -0.90 -43.17 -24.87
C PRO A 216 0.53 -43.69 -24.65
N GLY A 217 0.83 -43.93 -23.36
CA GLY A 217 1.66 -45.01 -22.81
C GLY A 217 2.94 -45.45 -23.51
N ARG A 218 4.08 -45.29 -22.82
CA ARG A 218 5.24 -46.18 -23.00
C ARG A 218 5.47 -46.99 -21.73
N VAL A 219 4.94 -48.21 -21.73
CA VAL A 219 5.29 -49.25 -20.77
C VAL A 219 6.71 -49.72 -21.12
N SER A 220 7.64 -49.63 -20.18
CA SER A 220 8.98 -50.24 -20.34
C SER A 220 9.03 -51.48 -19.46
N ASN A 221 9.40 -52.60 -20.09
CA ASN A 221 9.79 -53.87 -19.45
C ASN A 221 11.09 -53.70 -18.67
#